data_AF-A0A2W5ZQW6-F1
#
_entry.id   AF-A0A2W5ZQW6-F1
#
_cell.length_a   1.000
_cell.length_b   1.000
_cell.length_c   1.000
_cell.angle_alpha   90.00
_cell.angle_beta   90.00
_cell.angle_gamma   90.00
#
_symmetry.space_group_name_H-M   'P 1'
#
loop_
_entity.id
_entity.type
_entity.pdbx_description
1 polymer ?
#
loop_
_entity_poly.entity_id
_entity_poly.type
_entity_poly.pdbx_seq_one_letter_code
_entity_poly.pdbx_strand_id
1 'polypeptide(L)'
;MSDKDNAAGCNYRNPPAQHRFRKGVSGNPKGRPRKQHALVSTKVGGKPGIGFEDRIKTLAIEEAYRLITVREGERTERIPVIQAILRKVAVAAANGNVRAQQNYLNLVTGAEAARRETTMEMLNAAVQYKERWHCVLAERARTGATGPEPVPHPDDVIIDDITGEVRFAGPIMEEQRQAQDWMRANWLDHVQSLNKVNSMLQSDPDNPELLEWKETLTKMLEWLREDSLKRMIRDARLGVKNKSSQN
;
A
#
# COMPACT_ATOMS: atom_id res chain seq x y z
N MET A 1 -81.50 -62.36 -9.77
CA MET A 1 -80.99 -63.32 -8.76
C MET A 1 -79.69 -62.77 -8.22
N SER A 2 -79.70 -62.39 -6.93
CA SER A 2 -78.57 -62.23 -5.97
C SER A 2 -77.30 -61.51 -6.45
N ASP A 3 -77.03 -60.28 -5.99
CA ASP A 3 -76.42 -59.96 -4.69
C ASP A 3 -74.97 -60.44 -4.53
N LYS A 4 -74.00 -59.51 -4.63
CA LYS A 4 -73.14 -59.03 -3.52
C LYS A 4 -71.83 -58.41 -4.02
N ASP A 5 -71.73 -57.09 -3.82
CA ASP A 5 -70.71 -56.44 -3.01
C ASP A 5 -69.31 -57.04 -2.94
N ASN A 6 -68.31 -56.25 -3.36
CA ASN A 6 -67.43 -55.69 -2.33
C ASN A 6 -66.73 -54.41 -2.81
N ALA A 7 -67.22 -53.28 -2.31
CA ALA A 7 -66.49 -52.04 -2.26
C ALA A 7 -65.41 -52.14 -1.16
N ALA A 8 -64.14 -52.00 -1.53
CA ALA A 8 -63.05 -51.80 -0.58
C ALA A 8 -62.40 -50.44 -0.86
N GLY A 9 -62.52 -49.56 0.14
CA GLY A 9 -62.16 -48.15 0.07
C GLY A 9 -60.69 -47.87 -0.24
N CYS A 10 -60.46 -46.70 -0.83
CA CYS A 10 -59.15 -46.11 -1.00
C CYS A 10 -58.52 -45.79 0.37
N ASN A 11 -57.73 -46.72 0.90
CA ASN A 11 -57.00 -46.50 2.13
C ASN A 11 -55.91 -45.44 1.92
N TYR A 12 -55.86 -44.44 2.79
CA TYR A 12 -54.84 -43.38 2.79
C TYR A 12 -53.44 -44.00 2.75
N ARG A 13 -52.55 -43.48 1.87
CA ARG A 13 -51.20 -44.02 1.54
C ARG A 13 -51.14 -45.34 0.75
N ASN A 14 -52.26 -45.88 0.27
CA ASN A 14 -52.26 -47.09 -0.56
C ASN A 14 -52.98 -46.84 -1.91
N PRO A 15 -52.41 -46.03 -2.83
CA PRO A 15 -53.07 -45.69 -4.08
C PRO A 15 -53.37 -46.93 -4.93
N PRO A 16 -54.43 -46.94 -5.76
CA PRO A 16 -54.74 -48.07 -6.63
C PRO A 16 -53.54 -48.46 -7.49
N ALA A 17 -53.32 -49.76 -7.71
CA ALA A 17 -52.15 -50.27 -8.43
C ALA A 17 -52.00 -49.65 -9.83
N GLN A 18 -53.12 -49.30 -10.47
CA GLN A 18 -53.18 -48.66 -11.79
C GLN A 18 -52.53 -47.26 -11.83
N HIS A 19 -52.44 -46.56 -10.70
CA HIS A 19 -51.88 -45.21 -10.59
C HIS A 19 -50.52 -45.16 -9.89
N ARG A 20 -49.95 -46.32 -9.51
CA ARG A 20 -48.60 -46.38 -8.93
C ARG A 20 -47.55 -46.29 -10.04
N PHE A 21 -46.56 -45.42 -9.84
CA PHE A 21 -45.38 -45.43 -10.71
C PHE A 21 -44.63 -46.76 -10.58
N ARG A 22 -44.18 -47.30 -11.71
CA ARG A 22 -43.33 -48.50 -11.70
C ARG A 22 -41.98 -48.17 -11.06
N LYS A 23 -41.48 -49.06 -10.21
CA LYS A 23 -40.16 -48.90 -9.58
C LYS A 23 -39.10 -48.73 -10.67
N GLY A 24 -38.33 -47.65 -10.62
CA GLY A 24 -37.32 -47.30 -11.63
C GLY A 24 -37.80 -46.39 -12.76
N VAL A 25 -39.10 -46.11 -12.86
CA VAL A 25 -39.66 -45.21 -13.87
C VAL A 25 -40.25 -43.98 -13.17
N SER A 26 -39.57 -42.84 -13.30
CA SER A 26 -40.12 -41.57 -12.82
C SER A 26 -41.25 -41.10 -13.74
N GLY A 27 -42.31 -40.50 -13.18
CA GLY A 27 -43.40 -39.92 -13.97
C GLY A 27 -43.00 -38.71 -14.82
N ASN A 28 -41.77 -38.21 -14.66
CA ASN A 28 -41.20 -37.15 -15.49
C ASN A 28 -39.98 -37.69 -16.27
N PRO A 29 -40.18 -38.26 -17.47
CA PRO A 29 -39.10 -38.87 -18.25
C PRO A 29 -38.00 -37.87 -18.66
N LYS A 30 -38.29 -36.56 -18.68
CA LYS A 30 -37.31 -35.50 -18.97
C LYS A 30 -36.53 -35.05 -17.73
N GLY A 31 -36.88 -35.55 -16.55
CA GLY A 31 -36.29 -35.15 -15.28
C GLY A 31 -36.60 -33.69 -14.90
N ARG A 32 -36.12 -33.28 -13.72
CA ARG A 32 -36.16 -31.88 -13.33
C ARG A 32 -35.22 -31.09 -14.26
N PRO A 33 -35.64 -29.96 -14.85
CA PRO A 33 -34.75 -29.14 -15.66
C PRO A 33 -33.50 -28.75 -14.87
N ARG A 34 -32.33 -28.81 -15.53
CA ARG A 34 -31.06 -28.42 -14.93
C ARG A 34 -31.15 -26.96 -14.45
N LYS A 35 -30.70 -26.70 -13.22
CA LYS A 35 -30.58 -25.33 -12.70
C LYS A 35 -29.64 -24.56 -13.62
N GLN A 36 -30.07 -23.41 -14.13
CA GLN A 36 -29.20 -22.54 -14.92
C GLN A 36 -27.98 -22.17 -14.06
N HIS A 37 -26.79 -22.43 -14.61
CA HIS A 37 -25.55 -21.94 -14.01
C HIS A 37 -25.57 -20.41 -14.10
N ALA A 38 -25.15 -19.71 -13.04
CA ALA A 38 -25.06 -18.27 -13.07
C ALA A 38 -24.14 -17.83 -14.23
N LEU A 39 -24.56 -16.83 -15.01
CA LEU A 39 -23.82 -16.30 -16.17
C LEU A 39 -22.43 -15.78 -15.81
N VAL A 40 -22.20 -15.49 -14.52
CA VAL A 40 -20.92 -15.05 -13.98
C VAL A 40 -20.38 -16.14 -13.04
N SER A 41 -19.22 -16.70 -13.38
CA SER A 41 -18.49 -17.63 -12.52
C SER A 41 -18.34 -17.03 -11.11
N THR A 42 -18.84 -17.73 -10.09
CA THR A 42 -18.59 -17.41 -8.67
C THR A 42 -17.20 -17.78 -8.21
N LYS A 43 -16.36 -18.29 -9.11
CA LYS A 43 -14.98 -18.68 -8.86
C LYS A 43 -14.06 -17.82 -9.72
N VAL A 44 -13.31 -16.94 -9.08
CA VAL A 44 -12.12 -16.29 -9.66
C VAL A 44 -10.92 -16.93 -8.94
N GLY A 45 -10.06 -17.62 -9.67
CA GLY A 45 -8.81 -18.17 -9.12
C GLY A 45 -8.94 -19.29 -8.07
N GLY A 46 -9.99 -20.12 -8.12
CA GLY A 46 -10.09 -21.33 -7.28
C GLY A 46 -10.37 -21.12 -5.79
N LYS A 47 -10.45 -19.88 -5.31
CA LYS A 47 -10.83 -19.54 -3.93
C LYS A 47 -12.37 -19.40 -3.83
N PRO A 48 -13.05 -20.12 -2.93
CA PRO A 48 -14.46 -19.84 -2.65
C PRO A 48 -14.57 -18.51 -1.88
N GLY A 49 -15.38 -17.57 -2.38
CA GLY A 49 -15.96 -16.53 -1.53
C GLY A 49 -15.50 -15.10 -1.74
N ILE A 50 -15.20 -14.64 -2.96
CA ILE A 50 -15.32 -13.20 -3.22
C ILE A 50 -16.82 -12.92 -3.35
N GLY A 51 -17.41 -12.18 -2.40
CA GLY A 51 -18.81 -11.80 -2.41
C GLY A 51 -19.18 -11.13 -3.75
N PHE A 52 -20.46 -11.15 -4.12
CA PHE A 52 -20.92 -10.39 -5.30
C PHE A 52 -20.51 -8.91 -5.22
N GLU A 53 -20.60 -8.34 -4.02
CA GLU A 53 -20.17 -6.97 -3.74
C GLU A 53 -18.68 -6.75 -4.02
N ASP A 54 -17.80 -7.62 -3.53
CA ASP A 54 -16.36 -7.45 -3.73
C ASP A 54 -15.96 -7.60 -5.20
N ARG A 55 -16.64 -8.47 -5.97
CA ARG A 55 -16.43 -8.54 -7.43
C ARG A 55 -16.85 -7.26 -8.13
N ILE A 56 -17.97 -6.67 -7.74
CA ILE A 56 -18.40 -5.37 -8.28
C ILE A 56 -17.39 -4.28 -7.89
N LYS A 57 -16.92 -4.26 -6.64
CA LYS A 57 -15.91 -3.29 -6.18
C LYS A 57 -14.63 -3.42 -6.99
N THR A 58 -14.11 -4.63 -7.20
CA THR A 58 -12.92 -4.86 -8.02
C THR A 58 -13.13 -4.37 -9.46
N LEU A 59 -14.24 -4.76 -10.10
CA LEU A 59 -14.54 -4.32 -11.47
C LEU A 59 -14.70 -2.79 -11.55
N ALA A 60 -15.33 -2.17 -10.56
CA ALA A 60 -15.49 -0.72 -10.49
C ALA A 60 -14.14 -0.02 -10.34
N ILE A 61 -13.21 -0.56 -9.55
CA ILE A 61 -11.84 -0.05 -9.41
C ILE A 61 -11.08 -0.18 -10.73
N GLU A 62 -11.15 -1.34 -11.39
CA GLU A 62 -10.51 -1.57 -12.69
C GLU A 62 -11.01 -0.59 -13.75
N GLU A 63 -12.33 -0.41 -13.82
CA GLU A 63 -12.94 0.53 -14.77
C GLU A 63 -12.60 1.99 -14.44
N ALA A 64 -12.54 2.35 -13.15
CA ALA A 64 -12.15 3.68 -12.71
C ALA A 64 -10.73 4.06 -13.17
N TYR A 65 -9.78 3.11 -13.14
CA TYR A 65 -8.39 3.32 -13.54
C TYR A 65 -8.12 3.10 -15.04
N ARG A 66 -9.09 2.61 -15.81
CA ARG A 66 -8.96 2.43 -17.25
C ARG A 66 -8.69 3.77 -17.94
N LEU A 67 -7.69 3.80 -18.82
CA LEU A 67 -7.36 5.01 -19.59
C LEU A 67 -8.34 5.21 -20.74
N ILE A 68 -8.88 6.43 -20.84
CA ILE A 68 -9.68 6.91 -21.97
C ILE A 68 -9.04 8.15 -22.58
N THR A 69 -9.30 8.36 -23.86
CA THR A 69 -8.90 9.59 -24.55
C THR A 69 -10.01 10.62 -24.36
N VAL A 70 -9.71 11.73 -23.70
CA VAL A 70 -10.65 12.84 -23.46
C VAL A 70 -10.13 14.08 -24.16
N ARG A 71 -11.00 14.77 -24.90
CA ARG A 71 -10.72 16.06 -25.51
C ARG A 71 -11.30 17.19 -24.66
N GLU A 72 -10.45 18.10 -24.23
CA GLU A 72 -10.82 19.33 -23.51
C GLU A 72 -10.30 20.53 -24.31
N GLY A 73 -11.22 21.17 -25.05
CA GLY A 73 -10.89 22.23 -26.00
C GLY A 73 -9.97 21.73 -27.12
N GLU A 74 -8.78 22.34 -27.20
CA GLU A 74 -7.74 21.99 -28.20
C GLU A 74 -6.81 20.86 -27.74
N ARG A 75 -6.85 20.46 -26.46
CA ARG A 75 -5.97 19.42 -25.94
C ARG A 75 -6.69 18.08 -25.88
N THR A 76 -5.97 17.03 -26.28
CA THR A 76 -6.43 15.64 -26.17
C THR A 76 -5.46 14.90 -25.28
N GLU A 77 -5.94 14.39 -24.15
CA GLU A 77 -5.12 13.69 -23.15
C GLU A 77 -5.68 12.28 -22.90
N ARG A 78 -4.79 11.34 -22.60
CA ARG A 78 -5.17 10.00 -22.13
C ARG A 78 -5.17 10.00 -20.60
N ILE A 79 -6.35 9.94 -20.00
CA ILE A 79 -6.55 10.01 -18.55
C ILE A 79 -7.43 8.86 -18.06
N PRO A 80 -7.31 8.44 -16.78
CA PRO A 80 -8.23 7.48 -16.18
C PRO A 80 -9.69 7.96 -16.21
N VAL A 81 -10.65 7.03 -16.34
CA VAL A 81 -12.09 7.32 -16.34
C VAL A 81 -12.50 8.11 -15.08
N ILE A 82 -12.00 7.73 -13.91
CA ILE A 82 -12.33 8.44 -12.65
C ILE A 82 -11.89 9.89 -12.67
N GLN A 83 -10.72 10.18 -13.24
CA GLN A 83 -10.21 11.55 -13.37
C GLN A 83 -11.11 12.36 -14.31
N ALA A 84 -11.54 11.78 -15.43
CA ALA A 84 -12.45 12.43 -16.36
C ALA A 84 -13.81 12.74 -15.71
N ILE A 85 -14.38 11.80 -14.96
CA ILE A 85 -15.63 11.99 -14.22
C ILE A 85 -15.48 13.13 -13.20
N LEU A 86 -14.40 13.13 -12.42
CA LEU A 86 -14.14 14.19 -11.43
C LEU A 86 -14.01 15.57 -12.06
N ARG A 87 -13.32 15.70 -13.22
CA ARG A 87 -13.26 16.97 -13.97
C ARG A 87 -14.65 17.44 -14.40
N LYS A 88 -15.48 16.54 -14.92
CA LYS A 88 -16.86 16.88 -15.33
C LYS A 88 -17.75 17.26 -14.15
N VAL A 89 -17.63 16.57 -13.01
CA VAL A 89 -18.33 16.93 -11.77
C VAL A 89 -17.89 18.32 -11.29
N ALA A 90 -16.59 18.62 -11.34
CA ALA A 90 -16.06 19.93 -10.96
C ALA A 90 -16.59 21.05 -11.88
N VAL A 91 -16.62 20.84 -13.20
CA VAL A 91 -17.21 21.82 -14.15
C VAL A 91 -18.70 22.02 -13.88
N ALA A 92 -19.46 20.95 -13.63
CA ALA A 92 -20.88 21.06 -13.30
C ALA A 92 -21.11 21.79 -11.96
N ALA A 93 -20.25 21.55 -10.97
CA ALA A 93 -20.28 22.24 -9.69
C ALA A 93 -19.97 23.73 -9.83
N ALA A 94 -18.95 24.09 -10.63
CA ALA A 94 -18.60 25.47 -10.93
C ALA A 94 -19.74 26.22 -11.65
N ASN A 95 -20.48 25.51 -12.50
CA ASN A 95 -21.65 26.05 -13.21
C ASN A 95 -22.93 26.15 -12.35
N GLY A 96 -22.86 25.88 -11.04
CA GLY A 96 -23.98 26.10 -10.11
C GLY A 96 -24.89 24.88 -9.87
N ASN A 97 -24.52 23.68 -10.31
CA ASN A 97 -25.29 22.48 -9.98
C ASN A 97 -25.09 22.11 -8.51
N VAL A 98 -26.11 22.38 -7.67
CA VAL A 98 -26.07 22.18 -6.21
C VAL A 98 -25.71 20.74 -5.81
N ARG A 99 -26.21 19.72 -6.52
CA ARG A 99 -25.87 18.32 -6.22
C ARG A 99 -24.42 18.01 -6.53
N ALA A 100 -23.90 18.53 -7.65
CA ALA A 100 -22.51 18.37 -8.01
C ALA A 100 -21.58 19.09 -7.01
N GLN A 101 -21.96 20.30 -6.57
CA GLN A 101 -21.24 21.05 -5.52
C GLN A 101 -21.19 20.26 -4.22
N GLN A 102 -22.32 19.73 -3.73
CA GLN A 102 -22.36 18.94 -2.51
C GLN A 102 -21.48 17.69 -2.60
N ASN A 103 -21.61 16.93 -3.69
CA ASN A 103 -20.82 15.71 -3.89
C ASN A 103 -19.32 16.01 -3.96
N TYR A 104 -18.93 17.09 -4.65
CA TYR A 104 -17.54 17.48 -4.79
C TYR A 104 -16.94 17.97 -3.46
N LEU A 105 -17.66 18.83 -2.72
CA LEU A 105 -17.23 19.32 -1.41
C LEU A 105 -17.11 18.19 -0.38
N ASN A 106 -18.06 17.24 -0.38
CA ASN A 106 -17.99 16.06 0.48
C ASN A 106 -16.75 15.21 0.16
N LEU A 107 -16.44 15.01 -1.13
CA LEU A 107 -15.25 14.26 -1.55
C LEU A 107 -13.96 14.94 -1.09
N VAL A 108 -13.84 16.26 -1.32
CA VAL A 108 -12.65 17.03 -0.94
C VAL A 108 -12.48 17.03 0.58
N THR A 109 -13.56 17.32 1.32
CA THR A 109 -13.53 17.32 2.79
C THR A 109 -13.15 15.96 3.36
N GLY A 110 -13.71 14.88 2.80
CA GLY A 110 -13.36 13.51 3.19
C GLY A 110 -11.90 13.15 2.87
N ALA A 111 -11.40 13.56 1.70
CA ALA A 111 -10.01 13.33 1.31
C ALA A 111 -9.03 14.10 2.20
N GLU A 112 -9.33 15.36 2.53
CA GLU A 112 -8.52 16.14 3.45
C GLU A 112 -8.57 15.60 4.88
N ALA A 113 -9.75 15.16 5.35
CA ALA A 113 -9.89 14.55 6.67
C ALA A 113 -9.06 13.26 6.77
N ALA A 114 -9.16 12.37 5.78
CA ALA A 114 -8.36 11.13 5.73
C ALA A 114 -6.86 11.44 5.66
N ARG A 115 -6.44 12.44 4.87
CA ARG A 115 -5.04 12.88 4.82
C ARG A 115 -4.57 13.39 6.19
N ARG A 116 -5.37 14.24 6.86
CA ARG A 116 -5.05 14.76 8.20
C ARG A 116 -4.95 13.63 9.22
N GLU A 117 -5.85 12.64 9.16
CA GLU A 117 -5.83 11.49 10.06
C GLU A 117 -4.54 10.69 9.90
N THR A 118 -4.18 10.29 8.68
CA THR A 118 -2.91 9.58 8.43
C THR A 118 -1.69 10.41 8.85
N THR A 119 -1.67 11.71 8.55
CA THR A 119 -0.59 12.60 8.99
C THR A 119 -0.51 12.68 10.52
N MET A 120 -1.66 12.79 11.21
CA MET A 120 -1.72 12.87 12.67
C MET A 120 -1.32 11.56 13.34
N GLU A 121 -1.72 10.41 12.79
CA GLU A 121 -1.30 9.09 13.25
C GLU A 121 0.22 8.94 13.14
N MET A 122 0.79 9.30 11.99
CA MET A 122 2.23 9.25 11.76
C MET A 122 2.98 10.22 12.67
N LEU A 123 2.46 11.43 12.87
CA LEU A 123 3.01 12.43 13.78
C LEU A 123 3.02 11.92 15.23
N ASN A 124 1.90 11.40 15.71
CA ASN A 124 1.78 10.87 17.07
C ASN A 124 2.75 9.72 17.30
N ALA A 125 2.83 8.78 16.35
CA ALA A 125 3.79 7.68 16.40
C ALA A 125 5.25 8.19 16.44
N ALA A 126 5.59 9.20 15.64
CA ALA A 126 6.92 9.78 15.58
C ALA A 126 7.31 10.53 16.88
N VAL A 127 6.38 11.29 17.46
CA VAL A 127 6.59 11.98 18.74
C VAL A 127 6.82 10.96 19.86
N GLN A 128 5.94 9.96 20.00
CA GLN A 128 6.09 8.90 21.00
C GLN A 128 7.39 8.13 20.81
N TYR A 129 7.78 7.86 19.56
CA TYR A 129 9.05 7.21 19.24
C TYR A 129 10.25 8.03 19.70
N LYS A 130 10.28 9.33 19.38
CA LYS A 130 11.34 10.24 19.80
C LYS A 130 11.44 10.33 21.32
N GLU A 131 10.32 10.57 22.00
CA GLU A 131 10.29 10.69 23.46
C GLU A 131 10.82 9.42 24.12
N ARG A 132 10.31 8.26 23.72
CA ARG A 132 10.74 6.96 24.25
C ARG A 132 12.24 6.76 24.07
N TRP A 133 12.77 6.96 22.87
CA TRP A 133 14.18 6.69 22.59
C TRP A 133 15.12 7.74 23.15
N HIS A 134 14.71 9.01 23.23
CA HIS A 134 15.49 10.03 23.92
C HIS A 134 15.66 9.70 25.41
N CYS A 135 14.61 9.22 26.08
CA CYS A 135 14.71 8.75 27.47
C CYS A 135 15.68 7.56 27.60
N VAL A 136 15.55 6.54 26.75
CA VAL A 136 16.42 5.35 26.78
C VAL A 136 17.88 5.70 26.51
N LEU A 137 18.16 6.54 25.50
CA LEU A 137 19.52 6.93 25.15
C LEU A 137 20.14 7.84 26.21
N ALA A 138 19.36 8.74 26.83
CA ALA A 138 19.82 9.56 27.93
C ALA A 138 20.19 8.70 29.16
N GLU A 139 19.40 7.67 29.46
CA GLU A 139 19.68 6.74 30.55
C GLU A 139 20.95 5.91 30.29
N ARG A 140 21.12 5.43 29.05
CA ARG A 140 22.35 4.73 28.63
C ARG A 140 23.57 5.64 28.73
N ALA A 141 23.45 6.90 28.35
CA ALA A 141 24.54 7.88 28.47
C ALA A 141 24.91 8.15 29.94
N ARG A 142 23.95 8.13 30.86
CA ARG A 142 24.18 8.29 32.31
C ARG A 142 24.82 7.06 32.96
N THR A 143 24.35 5.87 32.60
CA THR A 143 24.75 4.59 33.22
C THR A 143 25.96 3.95 32.56
N GLY A 144 26.37 4.41 31.38
CA GLY A 144 27.44 3.81 30.58
C GLY A 144 27.05 2.47 29.95
N ALA A 145 25.76 2.13 29.93
CA ALA A 145 25.28 0.86 29.38
C ALA A 145 25.28 0.88 27.84
N THR A 146 25.97 -0.08 27.23
CA THR A 146 25.96 -0.30 25.78
C THR A 146 24.76 -1.18 25.39
N GLY A 147 24.00 -0.78 24.37
CA GLY A 147 22.88 -1.54 23.84
C GLY A 147 22.67 -1.29 22.35
N PRO A 148 21.79 -2.06 21.68
CA PRO A 148 21.53 -1.89 20.26
C PRO A 148 20.98 -0.49 20.00
N GLU A 149 21.55 0.20 19.00
CA GLU A 149 21.08 1.52 18.57
C GLU A 149 19.75 1.35 17.83
N PRO A 150 18.74 2.18 18.11
CA PRO A 150 17.46 2.12 17.42
C PRO A 150 17.57 2.39 15.92
N VAL A 151 16.72 1.71 15.16
CA VAL A 151 16.48 1.99 13.74
C VAL A 151 14.99 2.30 13.57
N PRO A 152 14.60 3.47 13.06
CA PRO A 152 15.45 4.64 12.76
C PRO A 152 16.01 5.32 14.02
N HIS A 153 17.16 6.00 13.97
CA HIS A 153 17.62 6.78 15.12
C HIS A 153 16.66 7.96 15.39
N PRO A 154 16.33 8.32 16.66
CA PRO A 154 15.37 9.39 16.96
C PRO A 154 15.72 10.76 16.34
N ASP A 155 17.01 11.10 16.26
CA ASP A 155 17.47 12.33 15.60
C ASP A 155 17.30 12.33 14.07
N ASP A 156 17.17 11.15 13.47
CA ASP A 156 16.96 11.00 12.02
C ASP A 156 15.46 11.08 11.66
N VAL A 157 14.58 11.11 12.66
CA VAL A 157 13.16 11.44 12.49
C VAL A 157 13.05 12.97 12.51
N ILE A 158 12.64 13.58 11.41
CA ILE A 158 12.43 15.02 11.29
C ILE A 158 10.93 15.27 11.33
N ILE A 159 10.49 16.12 12.25
CA ILE A 159 9.08 16.51 12.39
C ILE A 159 9.02 17.99 12.02
N ASP A 160 8.21 18.31 11.01
CA ASP A 160 7.83 19.69 10.70
C ASP A 160 6.69 20.09 11.65
N ASP A 161 6.93 21.10 12.47
CA ASP A 161 6.02 21.58 13.50
C ASP A 161 4.81 22.36 12.95
N ILE A 162 4.94 22.92 11.75
CA ILE A 162 3.87 23.67 11.09
C ILE A 162 2.95 22.73 10.32
N THR A 163 3.53 21.80 9.56
CA THR A 163 2.75 20.91 8.68
C THR A 163 2.36 19.60 9.35
N GLY A 164 3.05 19.20 10.43
CA GLY A 164 2.92 17.89 11.04
C GLY A 164 3.50 16.75 10.19
N GLU A 165 4.20 17.07 9.09
CA GLU A 165 4.83 16.07 8.24
C GLU A 165 6.05 15.44 8.93
N VAL A 166 6.12 14.11 8.88
CA VAL A 166 7.24 13.34 9.40
C VAL A 166 8.10 12.85 8.24
N ARG A 167 9.40 13.16 8.29
CA ARG A 167 10.40 12.73 7.31
C ARG A 167 11.50 11.94 8.02
N PHE A 168 12.11 10.99 7.31
CA PHE A 168 13.22 10.20 7.83
C PHE A 168 14.49 10.55 7.04
N ALA A 169 15.51 11.07 7.72
CA ALA A 169 16.80 11.43 7.13
C ALA A 169 17.83 10.29 7.23
N GLY A 170 17.45 9.15 7.83
CA GLY A 170 18.31 8.01 8.10
C GLY A 170 17.64 6.67 7.73
N PRO A 171 18.32 5.54 7.99
CA PRO A 171 17.80 4.22 7.66
C PRO A 171 16.53 3.93 8.47
N ILE A 172 15.49 3.46 7.79
CA ILE A 172 14.21 3.07 8.41
C ILE A 172 14.22 1.58 8.72
N MET A 173 15.00 0.81 7.95
CA MET A 173 15.14 -0.65 8.07
C MET A 173 16.55 -1.04 8.51
N GLU A 174 16.67 -2.18 9.20
CA GLU A 174 17.96 -2.73 9.62
C GLU A 174 18.87 -3.06 8.42
N GLU A 175 18.31 -3.58 7.32
CA GLU A 175 19.06 -3.86 6.09
C GLU A 175 19.70 -2.59 5.51
N GLN A 176 18.97 -1.47 5.52
CA GLN A 176 19.49 -0.19 5.06
C GLN A 176 20.64 0.28 5.95
N ARG A 177 20.50 0.10 7.28
CA ARG A 177 21.57 0.42 8.22
C ARG A 177 22.81 -0.44 7.99
N GLN A 178 22.64 -1.75 7.79
CA GLN A 178 23.75 -2.67 7.50
C GLN A 178 24.45 -2.32 6.19
N ALA A 179 23.69 -1.95 5.15
CA ALA A 179 24.27 -1.48 3.89
C ALA A 179 25.10 -0.21 4.10
N GLN A 180 24.60 0.73 4.92
CA GLN A 180 25.36 1.93 5.28
C GLN A 180 26.59 1.61 6.15
N ASP A 181 26.49 0.67 7.08
CA ASP A 181 27.61 0.19 7.90
C ASP A 181 28.70 -0.44 7.02
N TRP A 182 28.31 -1.24 6.04
CA TRP A 182 29.20 -1.84 5.05
C TRP A 182 29.89 -0.78 4.19
N MET A 183 29.13 0.18 3.65
CA MET A 183 29.70 1.31 2.89
C MET A 183 30.72 2.11 3.71
N ARG A 184 30.48 2.25 5.02
CA ARG A 184 31.41 2.91 5.95
C ARG A 184 32.68 2.08 6.16
N ALA A 185 32.55 0.77 6.35
CA ALA A 185 33.68 -0.13 6.52
C ALA A 185 34.58 -0.16 5.28
N ASN A 186 33.99 -0.05 4.09
CA ASN A 186 34.68 -0.13 2.80
C ASN A 186 34.95 1.24 2.15
N TRP A 187 34.90 2.34 2.92
CA TRP A 187 35.19 3.70 2.41
C TRP A 187 36.51 3.77 1.63
N LEU A 188 37.57 3.14 2.15
CA LEU A 188 38.89 3.17 1.52
C LEU A 188 38.88 2.49 0.15
N ASP A 189 38.14 1.39 0.03
CA ASP A 189 38.00 0.64 -1.23
C ASP A 189 37.21 1.46 -2.26
N HIS A 190 36.21 2.23 -1.82
CA HIS A 190 35.45 3.13 -2.70
C HIS A 190 36.32 4.28 -3.23
N VAL A 191 37.18 4.87 -2.38
CA VAL A 191 38.15 5.89 -2.80
C VAL A 191 39.17 5.31 -3.79
N GLN A 192 39.70 4.13 -3.52
CA GLN A 192 40.62 3.45 -4.44
C GLN A 192 39.94 3.10 -5.77
N SER A 193 38.68 2.67 -5.74
CA SER A 193 37.87 2.41 -6.93
C SER A 193 37.66 3.67 -7.75
N LEU A 194 37.37 4.81 -7.12
CA LEU A 194 37.24 6.09 -7.82
C LEU A 194 38.55 6.51 -8.49
N ASN A 195 39.68 6.35 -7.81
CA ASN A 195 41.00 6.62 -8.38
C ASN A 195 41.31 5.72 -9.58
N LYS A 196 40.95 4.44 -9.50
CA LYS A 196 41.09 3.49 -10.60
C LYS A 196 40.22 3.88 -11.80
N VAL A 197 38.95 4.23 -11.58
CA VAL A 197 38.06 4.71 -12.65
C VAL A 197 38.59 5.99 -13.28
N ASN A 198 39.09 6.93 -12.48
CA ASN A 198 39.72 8.15 -13.00
C ASN A 198 40.96 7.84 -13.86
N SER A 199 41.78 6.85 -13.48
CA SER A 199 42.92 6.42 -14.32
C SER A 199 42.49 5.74 -15.61
N MET A 200 41.36 5.01 -15.61
CA MET A 200 40.82 4.37 -16.82
C MET A 200 40.26 5.40 -17.80
N LEU A 201 39.56 6.42 -17.29
CA LEU A 201 39.05 7.54 -18.07
C LEU A 201 40.15 8.42 -18.69
N GLN A 202 41.38 8.39 -18.16
CA GLN A 202 42.51 9.07 -18.82
C GLN A 202 42.91 8.39 -20.15
N SER A 203 42.68 7.09 -20.27
CA SER A 203 42.98 6.30 -21.47
C SER A 203 41.78 6.21 -22.42
N ASP A 204 40.55 6.22 -21.89
CA ASP A 204 39.30 6.14 -22.65
C ASP A 204 38.26 7.14 -22.12
N PRO A 205 38.28 8.40 -22.58
CA PRO A 205 37.50 9.49 -22.00
C PRO A 205 35.98 9.39 -22.24
N ASP A 206 35.56 8.72 -23.32
CA ASP A 206 34.16 8.72 -23.79
C ASP A 206 33.41 7.42 -23.44
N ASN A 207 33.96 6.61 -22.54
CA ASN A 207 33.31 5.39 -22.10
C ASN A 207 32.11 5.68 -21.18
N PRO A 208 30.86 5.38 -21.60
CA PRO A 208 29.67 5.74 -20.84
C PRO A 208 29.57 4.98 -19.50
N GLU A 209 30.01 3.72 -19.45
CA GLU A 209 29.96 2.91 -18.22
C GLU A 209 30.90 3.44 -17.15
N LEU A 210 32.10 3.91 -17.55
CA LEU A 210 33.07 4.49 -16.62
C LEU A 210 32.62 5.86 -16.10
N LEU A 211 31.95 6.66 -16.93
CA LEU A 211 31.37 7.94 -16.52
C LEU A 211 30.23 7.74 -15.52
N GLU A 212 29.28 6.84 -15.80
CA GLU A 212 28.20 6.48 -14.87
C GLU A 212 28.75 5.93 -13.55
N TRP A 213 29.77 5.08 -13.62
CA TRP A 213 30.39 4.51 -12.43
C TRP A 213 31.15 5.55 -11.60
N LYS A 214 31.87 6.47 -12.25
CA LYS A 214 32.51 7.63 -11.60
C LYS A 214 31.47 8.49 -10.89
N GLU A 215 30.38 8.83 -11.56
CA GLU A 215 29.30 9.61 -10.97
C GLU A 215 28.71 8.91 -9.74
N THR A 216 28.48 7.61 -9.84
CA THR A 216 27.93 6.80 -8.76
C THR A 216 28.86 6.76 -7.55
N LEU A 217 30.16 6.51 -7.76
CA LEU A 217 31.17 6.53 -6.70
C LEU A 217 31.34 7.93 -6.09
N THR A 218 31.26 8.98 -6.90
CA THR A 218 31.35 10.37 -6.43
C THR A 218 30.17 10.71 -5.52
N LYS A 219 28.94 10.43 -5.97
CA LYS A 219 27.71 10.63 -5.16
C LYS A 219 27.76 9.83 -3.86
N MET A 220 28.27 8.59 -3.91
CA MET A 220 28.42 7.74 -2.73
C MET A 220 29.42 8.30 -1.71
N LEU A 221 30.59 8.76 -2.16
CA LEU A 221 31.60 9.36 -1.28
C LEU A 221 31.14 10.71 -0.70
N GLU A 222 30.43 11.51 -1.51
CA GLU A 222 29.82 12.75 -1.05
C GLU A 222 28.78 12.49 0.06
N TRP A 223 27.90 11.50 -0.15
CA TRP A 223 26.95 11.07 0.86
C TRP A 223 27.63 10.58 2.14
N LEU A 224 28.69 9.76 2.05
CA LEU A 224 29.46 9.29 3.22
C LEU A 224 30.11 10.45 3.99
N ARG A 225 30.57 11.48 3.28
CA ARG A 225 31.09 12.70 3.90
C ARG A 225 30.00 13.44 4.67
N GLU A 226 28.83 13.65 4.07
CA GLU A 226 27.69 14.29 4.74
C GLU A 226 27.19 13.49 5.96
N ASP A 227 27.11 12.16 5.85
CA ASP A 227 26.73 11.28 6.96
C ASP A 227 27.74 11.38 8.12
N SER A 228 29.04 11.40 7.82
CA SER A 228 30.08 11.56 8.85
C SER A 228 29.95 12.88 9.60
N LEU A 229 29.63 13.98 8.90
CA LEU A 229 29.41 15.29 9.51
C LEU A 229 28.16 15.29 10.40
N LYS A 230 27.06 14.68 9.95
CA LYS A 230 25.83 14.55 10.74
C LYS A 230 26.08 13.78 12.04
N ARG A 231 26.86 12.69 11.99
CA ARG A 231 27.27 11.92 13.18
C ARG A 231 28.14 12.72 14.13
N MET A 232 29.14 13.43 13.62
CA MET A 232 29.97 14.30 14.46
C MET A 232 29.13 15.35 15.19
N ILE A 233 28.16 15.97 14.51
CA ILE A 233 27.22 16.93 15.12
C ILE A 233 26.35 16.23 16.18
N ARG A 234 25.89 15.01 15.92
CA ARG A 234 25.11 14.19 16.85
C ARG A 234 25.91 13.89 18.13
N ASP A 235 27.12 13.36 17.99
CA ASP A 235 28.01 13.01 19.09
C ASP A 235 28.40 14.26 19.91
N ALA A 236 28.66 15.38 19.23
CA ALA A 236 28.91 16.67 19.89
C ALA A 236 27.71 17.14 20.71
N ARG A 237 26.47 17.01 20.20
CA ARG A 237 25.25 17.34 20.96
C ARG A 237 25.07 16.47 22.19
N LEU A 238 25.39 15.18 22.11
CA LEU A 238 25.36 14.27 23.26
C LEU A 238 26.43 14.63 24.30
N GLY A 239 27.65 14.97 23.85
CA GLY A 239 28.74 15.41 24.73
C GLY A 239 28.47 16.75 25.45
N VAL A 240 27.79 17.69 24.80
CA VAL A 240 27.37 18.97 25.41
C VAL A 240 26.28 18.76 26.47
N LYS A 241 25.28 17.90 26.21
CA LYS A 241 24.21 17.56 27.19
C LYS A 241 24.76 16.87 28.46
N ASN A 242 25.81 16.06 28.33
CA ASN A 242 26.47 15.43 29.46
C ASN A 242 27.22 16.43 30.35
N LYS A 243 27.82 17.49 29.77
CA LYS A 243 28.49 18.55 30.54
C LYS A 243 27.52 19.51 31.23
N SER A 244 26.37 19.82 30.63
CA SER A 244 25.36 20.69 31.24
C SER A 244 24.56 20.03 32.37
N SER A 245 24.63 18.70 32.51
CA SER A 245 23.92 17.93 33.55
C SER A 245 24.78 17.65 34.79
N GLN A 246 26.02 18.13 34.82
CA GLN A 246 26.97 18.00 35.94
C GLN A 246 27.22 19.32 36.70
N ASN A 247 26.56 20.41 36.32
CA ASN A 247 26.55 21.68 37.05
C ASN A 247 25.20 21.95 37.71
#